data_AF-A0A9X9ABZ5-F1
#
_entry.id   AF-A0A9X9ABZ5-F1
#
_cell.length_a   1.000
_cell.length_b   1.000
_cell.length_c   1.000
_cell.angle_alpha   90.00
_cell.angle_beta   90.00
_cell.angle_gamma   90.00
#
_symmetry.space_group_name_H-M   'P 1'
#
loop_
_entity.id
_entity.type
_entity.pdbx_description
1 polymer ?
#
loop_
_entity_poly.entity_id
_entity_poly.type
_entity_poly.pdbx_seq_one_letter_code
_entity_poly.pdbx_strand_id
1 'polypeptide(L)'
;MKKNTLLKVGLCVGLLGTIQFVSTISSVQASQKVEKTVIKNETGTISISQLNKNVWVHTELGSFNGEAVPSNGLVLNTSKGLVLVDSSWDDKLTKELIEMVEKKFQKRVTDVIITHAHADRIGGITALKERGIKAHSTALTAELAKKNGYEEPLGDLQTVTNLKFGNMKVETFYPGKGHTEDNIVVR
;
A
#
# COMPACT_ATOMS: atom_id res chain seq x y z
N MET A 1 59.23 -19.80 -45.55
CA MET A 1 58.67 -19.30 -46.81
C MET A 1 57.33 -19.97 -47.08
N LYS A 2 56.30 -19.14 -47.28
CA LYS A 2 54.97 -19.37 -47.88
C LYS A 2 54.35 -20.79 -47.81
N LYS A 3 53.32 -20.91 -46.97
CA LYS A 3 52.18 -21.83 -47.23
C LYS A 3 51.19 -21.11 -48.15
N ASN A 4 50.69 -21.82 -49.16
CA ASN A 4 49.29 -21.75 -49.61
C ASN A 4 49.07 -22.76 -50.72
N THR A 5 48.27 -23.80 -50.46
CA THR A 5 47.41 -24.37 -51.53
C THR A 5 46.24 -25.19 -50.96
N LEU A 6 45.04 -24.72 -51.31
CA LEU A 6 43.82 -25.43 -51.73
C LEU A 6 43.23 -26.59 -50.90
N LEU A 7 42.07 -26.25 -50.32
CA LEU A 7 40.78 -26.96 -50.35
C LEU A 7 40.70 -28.26 -51.17
N LYS A 8 40.27 -29.35 -50.51
CA LYS A 8 39.46 -30.41 -51.14
C LYS A 8 38.27 -30.72 -50.25
N VAL A 9 37.09 -30.46 -50.81
CA VAL A 9 35.79 -30.91 -50.33
C VAL A 9 35.74 -32.43 -50.53
N GLY A 10 35.43 -33.17 -49.47
CA GLY A 10 35.24 -34.62 -49.49
C GLY A 10 34.04 -34.96 -48.61
N LEU A 11 32.97 -35.37 -49.27
CA LEU A 11 31.61 -35.58 -48.81
C LEU A 11 31.50 -36.69 -47.73
N CYS A 12 30.61 -36.44 -46.77
CA CYS A 12 30.23 -37.32 -45.66
C CYS A 12 29.72 -38.71 -46.08
N VAL A 13 30.12 -39.75 -45.33
CA VAL A 13 29.31 -40.92 -44.96
C VAL A 13 29.85 -41.32 -43.57
N GLY A 14 29.20 -41.03 -42.45
CA GLY A 14 27.96 -41.66 -42.01
C GLY A 14 28.29 -42.83 -41.08
N LEU A 15 28.40 -42.59 -39.78
CA LEU A 15 28.21 -43.65 -38.78
C LEU A 15 27.49 -43.09 -37.54
N LEU A 16 26.34 -43.70 -37.30
CA LEU A 16 25.37 -43.39 -36.26
C LEU A 16 25.99 -43.55 -34.86
N GLY A 17 25.84 -42.51 -34.04
CA GLY A 17 25.88 -42.60 -32.60
C GLY A 17 24.79 -41.68 -32.05
N THR A 18 23.60 -42.21 -31.82
CA THR A 18 22.50 -41.48 -31.20
C THR A 18 22.83 -41.25 -29.73
N ILE A 19 23.40 -40.09 -29.41
CA ILE A 19 23.49 -39.63 -28.03
C ILE A 19 22.08 -39.15 -27.65
N GLN A 20 21.34 -39.96 -26.90
CA GLN A 20 20.12 -39.49 -26.26
C GLN A 20 20.49 -38.52 -25.14
N PHE A 21 20.45 -37.22 -25.45
CA PHE A 21 20.36 -36.20 -24.42
C PHE A 21 18.94 -36.26 -23.83
N VAL A 22 18.79 -36.98 -22.72
CA VAL A 22 17.60 -36.86 -21.87
C VAL A 22 17.73 -35.51 -21.17
N SER A 23 17.15 -34.46 -21.76
CA SER A 23 16.95 -33.20 -21.06
C SER A 23 15.82 -33.43 -20.05
N THR A 24 16.17 -33.69 -18.80
CA THR A 24 15.20 -33.54 -17.71
C THR A 24 14.83 -32.07 -17.62
N ILE A 25 13.69 -31.71 -18.21
CA ILE A 25 13.04 -30.43 -17.94
C ILE A 25 12.57 -30.53 -16.48
N SER A 26 13.38 -30.05 -15.55
CA SER A 26 12.90 -29.78 -14.20
C SER A 26 11.86 -28.68 -14.32
N SER A 27 10.58 -29.02 -14.14
CA SER A 27 9.55 -28.03 -13.91
C SER A 27 9.92 -27.28 -12.64
N VAL A 28 10.43 -26.05 -12.76
CA VAL A 28 10.57 -25.14 -11.63
C VAL A 28 9.17 -24.75 -11.21
N GLN A 29 8.56 -25.56 -10.35
CA GLN A 29 7.35 -25.21 -9.63
C GLN A 29 7.75 -24.83 -8.22
N ALA A 30 7.93 -23.53 -7.99
CA ALA A 30 7.91 -22.97 -6.65
C ALA A 30 7.37 -21.54 -6.71
N SER A 31 6.06 -21.41 -6.96
CA SER A 31 5.32 -20.26 -6.45
C SER A 31 5.32 -20.40 -4.93
N GLN A 32 6.34 -19.87 -4.25
CA GLN A 32 6.27 -19.70 -2.81
C GLN A 32 5.09 -18.78 -2.51
N LYS A 33 4.01 -19.37 -1.99
CA LYS A 33 2.87 -18.65 -1.46
C LYS A 33 3.39 -17.88 -0.25
N VAL A 34 3.77 -16.61 -0.44
CA VAL A 34 4.16 -15.74 0.67
C VAL A 34 2.93 -15.67 1.57
N GLU A 35 3.02 -16.31 2.73
CA GLU A 35 1.94 -16.34 3.71
C GLU A 35 1.77 -14.91 4.23
N LYS A 36 0.77 -14.20 3.70
CA LYS A 36 0.47 -12.83 4.12
C LYS A 36 -0.03 -12.90 5.56
N THR A 37 0.73 -12.34 6.49
CA THR A 37 0.29 -12.24 7.89
C THR A 37 -0.93 -11.33 7.96
N VAL A 38 -2.05 -11.84 8.45
CA VAL A 38 -3.29 -11.10 8.68
C VAL A 38 -3.61 -11.14 10.17
N ILE A 39 -3.93 -9.99 10.75
CA ILE A 39 -4.31 -9.85 12.16
C ILE A 39 -5.65 -9.14 12.20
N LYS A 40 -6.55 -9.59 13.07
CA LYS A 40 -7.89 -9.00 13.25
C LYS A 40 -8.09 -8.57 14.70
N ASN A 41 -8.99 -7.61 14.93
CA ASN A 41 -9.54 -7.36 16.25
C ASN A 41 -10.51 -8.49 16.67
N GLU A 42 -11.01 -8.44 17.90
CA GLU A 42 -11.84 -9.51 18.47
C GLU A 42 -13.14 -9.74 17.70
N THR A 43 -13.76 -8.67 17.20
CA THR A 43 -15.02 -8.73 16.44
C THR A 43 -14.81 -9.03 14.95
N GLY A 44 -13.57 -8.97 14.46
CA GLY A 44 -13.23 -9.10 13.04
C GLY A 44 -13.61 -7.91 12.16
N THR A 45 -14.09 -6.80 12.74
CA THR A 45 -14.44 -5.57 12.01
C THR A 45 -13.23 -4.79 11.53
N ILE A 46 -12.06 -4.97 12.16
CA ILE A 46 -10.79 -4.35 11.78
C ILE A 46 -9.78 -5.44 11.50
N SER A 47 -9.05 -5.32 10.40
CA SER A 47 -7.95 -6.22 10.07
C SER A 47 -6.77 -5.48 9.48
N ILE A 48 -5.56 -5.95 9.73
CA ILE A 48 -4.35 -5.50 9.05
C ILE A 48 -3.65 -6.68 8.36
N SER A 49 -3.27 -6.49 7.10
CA SER A 49 -2.67 -7.52 6.23
C SER A 49 -1.33 -7.07 5.70
N GLN A 50 -0.28 -7.87 5.89
CA GLN A 50 1.07 -7.50 5.49
C GLN A 50 1.23 -7.55 3.96
N LEU A 51 1.74 -6.46 3.36
CA LEU A 51 2.19 -6.43 1.97
C LEU A 51 3.69 -6.68 1.87
N ASN A 52 4.47 -6.01 2.73
CA ASN A 52 5.91 -6.19 2.84
C ASN A 52 6.38 -5.89 4.27
N LYS A 53 7.71 -5.84 4.50
CA LYS A 53 8.29 -5.60 5.82
C LYS A 53 7.71 -4.37 6.55
N ASN A 54 7.42 -3.29 5.83
CA ASN A 54 7.04 -2.00 6.41
C ASN A 54 5.68 -1.48 5.94
N VAL A 55 4.96 -2.19 5.08
CA VAL A 55 3.66 -1.77 4.53
C VAL A 55 2.61 -2.83 4.80
N TRP A 56 1.50 -2.39 5.38
CA TRP A 56 0.32 -3.20 5.67
C TRP A 56 -0.90 -2.50 5.10
N VAL A 57 -1.90 -3.27 4.69
CA VAL A 57 -3.26 -2.76 4.43
C VAL A 57 -4.02 -2.84 5.73
N HIS A 58 -4.68 -1.77 6.16
CA HIS A 58 -5.76 -1.88 7.15
C HIS A 58 -7.11 -1.89 6.44
N THR A 59 -8.04 -2.68 6.95
CA THR A 59 -9.38 -2.82 6.42
C THR A 59 -10.39 -2.81 7.55
N GLU A 60 -11.36 -1.91 7.48
CA GLU A 60 -12.45 -1.80 8.46
C GLU A 60 -13.83 -1.89 7.83
N LEU A 61 -14.74 -2.58 8.52
CA LEU A 61 -16.14 -2.68 8.16
C LEU A 61 -16.94 -1.54 8.79
N GLY A 62 -17.42 -0.62 7.94
CA GLY A 62 -18.42 0.39 8.31
C GLY A 62 -19.83 -0.11 8.03
N SER A 63 -20.83 0.58 8.57
CA SER A 63 -22.24 0.32 8.24
C SER A 63 -22.74 1.42 7.32
N PHE A 64 -23.20 1.05 6.13
CA PHE A 64 -23.82 1.96 5.17
C PHE A 64 -25.14 1.35 4.71
N ASN A 65 -26.26 2.05 4.94
CA ASN A 65 -27.61 1.57 4.65
C ASN A 65 -27.94 0.18 5.26
N GLY A 66 -27.35 -0.14 6.41
CA GLY A 66 -27.55 -1.42 7.10
C GLY A 66 -26.68 -2.57 6.58
N GLU A 67 -25.83 -2.33 5.59
CA GLU A 67 -24.87 -3.31 5.08
C GLU A 67 -23.45 -3.02 5.55
N ALA A 68 -22.68 -4.09 5.76
CA ALA A 68 -21.26 -3.98 6.11
C ALA A 68 -20.44 -3.68 4.85
N VAL A 69 -19.77 -2.53 4.82
CA VAL A 69 -18.95 -2.09 3.69
C VAL A 69 -17.47 -2.00 4.11
N PRO A 70 -16.56 -2.76 3.48
CA PRO A 70 -15.14 -2.67 3.78
C PRO A 70 -14.53 -1.38 3.21
N SER A 71 -13.74 -0.69 4.02
CA SER A 71 -12.85 0.40 3.62
C SER A 71 -11.41 -0.06 3.78
N ASN A 72 -10.55 0.23 2.80
CA ASN A 72 -9.12 -0.06 2.89
C ASN A 72 -8.31 1.23 3.06
N GLY A 73 -7.25 1.15 3.83
CA GLY A 73 -6.16 2.12 3.86
C GLY A 73 -4.81 1.43 4.06
N LEU A 74 -3.76 2.19 4.40
CA LEU A 74 -2.41 1.63 4.62
C LEU A 74 -1.87 1.98 6.00
N VAL A 75 -1.05 1.09 6.55
CA VAL A 75 -0.18 1.36 7.70
C VAL A 75 1.27 1.26 7.24
N LEU A 76 1.99 2.37 7.38
CA LEU A 76 3.40 2.47 7.09
C LEU A 76 4.19 2.41 8.40
N ASN A 77 4.94 1.32 8.60
CA ASN A 77 5.84 1.17 9.74
C ASN A 77 7.18 1.82 9.46
N THR A 78 7.36 3.05 9.95
CA THR A 78 8.56 3.86 9.69
C THR A 78 9.51 3.85 10.89
N SER A 79 10.75 4.32 10.72
CA SER A 79 11.68 4.47 11.84
C SER A 79 11.31 5.54 12.87
N LYS A 80 10.38 6.46 12.55
CA LYS A 80 10.02 7.61 13.42
C LYS A 80 8.58 7.58 13.95
N GLY A 81 7.80 6.55 13.60
CA GLY A 81 6.38 6.48 13.94
C GLY A 81 5.62 5.64 12.92
N LEU A 82 4.33 5.45 13.17
CA LEU A 82 3.40 4.88 12.22
C LEU A 82 2.73 6.01 11.45
N VAL A 83 2.53 5.80 10.16
CA VAL A 83 1.76 6.69 9.30
C VAL A 83 0.61 5.89 8.73
N LEU A 84 -0.62 6.41 8.79
CA LEU A 84 -1.73 5.80 8.06
C LEU A 84 -1.99 6.52 6.75
N VAL A 85 -2.48 5.79 5.76
CA VAL A 85 -3.15 6.36 4.59
C VAL A 85 -4.62 6.07 4.76
N ASP A 86 -5.40 7.14 4.87
CA ASP A 86 -6.78 7.20 5.35
C ASP A 86 -6.96 6.81 6.83
N SER A 87 -8.06 7.27 7.42
CA SER A 87 -8.52 6.85 8.75
C SER A 87 -9.53 5.70 8.60
N SER A 88 -10.63 5.72 9.35
CA SER A 88 -11.72 4.77 9.20
C SER A 88 -13.07 5.49 9.09
N TRP A 89 -14.16 4.73 9.04
CA TRP A 89 -15.53 5.22 8.86
C TRP A 89 -16.00 6.21 9.94
N ASP A 90 -15.47 6.07 11.15
CA ASP A 90 -15.81 6.92 12.30
C ASP A 90 -14.65 6.97 13.32
N ASP A 91 -14.82 7.82 14.34
CA ASP A 91 -13.88 7.99 15.43
C ASP A 91 -13.68 6.72 16.27
N LYS A 92 -14.71 5.87 16.40
CA LYS A 92 -14.62 4.63 17.21
C LYS A 92 -13.70 3.62 16.52
N LEU A 93 -13.95 3.33 15.25
CA LEU A 93 -13.13 2.43 14.45
C LEU A 93 -11.72 2.97 14.30
N THR A 94 -11.56 4.28 14.16
CA THR A 94 -10.23 4.91 14.07
C THR A 94 -9.45 4.78 15.38
N LYS A 95 -10.09 4.98 16.55
CA LYS A 95 -9.46 4.78 17.86
C LYS A 95 -8.96 3.34 18.04
N GLU A 96 -9.79 2.37 17.67
CA GLU A 96 -9.45 0.95 17.76
C GLU A 96 -8.36 0.54 16.76
N LEU A 97 -8.39 1.05 15.52
CA LEU A 97 -7.33 0.86 14.53
C LEU A 97 -5.99 1.39 15.06
N ILE A 98 -5.97 2.63 15.58
CA ILE A 98 -4.76 3.24 16.13
C ILE A 98 -4.21 2.38 17.28
N GLU A 99 -5.05 1.97 18.23
CA GLU A 99 -4.63 1.13 19.35
C GLU A 99 -4.07 -0.21 18.89
N MET A 100 -4.70 -0.84 17.90
CA MET A 100 -4.26 -2.11 17.32
C MET A 100 -2.87 -1.98 16.70
N VAL A 101 -2.63 -0.96 15.87
CA VAL A 101 -1.34 -0.79 15.18
C VAL A 101 -0.25 -0.32 16.14
N GLU A 102 -0.55 0.58 17.08
CA GLU A 102 0.41 1.04 18.07
C GLU A 102 0.87 -0.11 18.99
N LYS A 103 -0.08 -0.95 19.43
CA LYS A 103 0.22 -2.15 20.22
C LYS A 103 1.06 -3.16 19.44
N LYS A 104 0.77 -3.39 18.16
CA LYS A 104 1.53 -4.34 17.35
C LYS A 104 2.95 -3.88 17.08
N PHE A 105 3.13 -2.61 16.68
CA PHE A 105 4.41 -2.11 16.20
C PHE A 105 5.23 -1.41 17.29
N GLN A 106 4.68 -1.26 18.50
CA GLN A 106 5.33 -0.62 19.65
C GLN A 106 5.83 0.79 19.31
N LYS A 107 5.03 1.53 18.53
CA LYS A 107 5.29 2.90 18.06
C LYS A 107 3.99 3.66 17.99
N ARG A 108 4.04 4.98 18.14
CA ARG A 108 2.87 5.85 18.02
C ARG A 108 2.50 6.10 16.55
N VAL A 109 1.22 6.27 16.27
CA VAL A 109 0.76 6.90 15.03
C VAL A 109 1.05 8.40 15.16
N THR A 110 1.76 8.96 14.19
CA THR A 110 2.17 10.37 14.20
C THR A 110 1.48 11.19 13.12
N ASP A 111 1.19 10.56 11.99
CA ASP A 111 0.68 11.22 10.79
C ASP A 111 -0.38 10.34 10.11
N VAL A 112 -1.33 10.99 9.44
CA VAL A 112 -2.32 10.38 8.56
C VAL A 112 -2.36 11.16 7.25
N ILE A 113 -2.53 10.48 6.12
CA ILE A 113 -2.77 11.12 4.82
C ILE A 113 -4.21 10.83 4.42
N ILE A 114 -5.06 11.86 4.35
CA ILE A 114 -6.45 11.76 3.91
C ILE A 114 -6.51 11.92 2.39
N THR A 115 -7.05 10.92 1.70
CA THR A 115 -7.05 10.89 0.24
C THR A 115 -8.22 11.62 -0.42
N HIS A 116 -9.35 11.74 0.29
CA HIS A 116 -10.49 12.58 -0.10
C HIS A 116 -11.48 12.77 1.07
N ALA A 117 -12.45 13.67 0.93
CA ALA A 117 -13.38 14.09 2.00
C ALA A 117 -14.67 13.23 2.13
N HIS A 118 -14.55 11.90 2.11
CA HIS A 118 -15.65 10.98 2.45
C HIS A 118 -15.44 10.30 3.81
N ALA A 119 -16.53 9.81 4.41
CA ALA A 119 -16.55 9.24 5.75
C ALA A 119 -15.58 8.08 5.95
N ASP A 120 -15.44 7.20 4.95
CA ASP A 120 -14.51 6.07 4.94
C ASP A 120 -13.03 6.47 4.93
N ARG A 121 -12.74 7.76 4.68
CA ARG A 121 -11.39 8.34 4.67
C ARG A 121 -11.12 9.22 5.87
N ILE A 122 -12.07 10.11 6.19
CA ILE A 122 -11.91 11.19 7.16
C ILE A 122 -12.77 11.03 8.42
N GLY A 123 -13.58 9.97 8.50
CA GLY A 123 -14.55 9.77 9.59
C GLY A 123 -13.94 9.75 10.98
N GLY A 124 -12.64 9.45 11.11
CA GLY A 124 -11.90 9.50 12.36
C GLY A 124 -11.17 10.80 12.69
N ILE A 125 -11.46 11.91 12.00
CA ILE A 125 -10.66 13.15 12.14
C ILE A 125 -10.62 13.72 13.56
N THR A 126 -11.72 13.61 14.31
CA THR A 126 -11.78 14.05 15.71
C THR A 126 -10.79 13.26 16.55
N ALA A 127 -10.82 11.92 16.43
CA ALA A 127 -9.92 11.01 17.13
C ALA A 127 -8.45 11.27 16.83
N LEU A 128 -8.13 11.62 15.58
CA LEU A 128 -6.78 11.99 15.16
C LEU A 128 -6.33 13.27 15.88
N LYS A 129 -7.16 14.31 15.85
CA LYS A 129 -6.84 15.62 16.45
C LYS A 129 -6.77 15.57 17.97
N GLU A 130 -7.67 14.83 18.63
CA GLU A 130 -7.62 14.57 20.08
C GLU A 130 -6.28 13.93 20.51
N ARG A 131 -5.67 13.11 19.65
CA ARG A 131 -4.38 12.45 19.91
C ARG A 131 -3.17 13.22 19.40
N GLY A 132 -3.37 14.41 18.82
CA GLY A 132 -2.29 15.22 18.22
C GLY A 132 -1.67 14.61 16.96
N ILE A 133 -2.40 13.74 16.26
CA ILE A 133 -1.98 13.12 14.99
C ILE A 133 -2.19 14.13 13.86
N LYS A 134 -1.18 14.32 13.02
CA LYS A 134 -1.25 15.25 11.88
C LYS A 134 -2.06 14.65 10.75
N ALA A 135 -3.15 15.32 10.35
CA ALA A 135 -3.98 14.88 9.23
C ALA A 135 -3.63 15.66 7.97
N HIS A 136 -2.74 15.10 7.15
CA HIS A 136 -2.35 15.67 5.87
C HIS A 136 -3.45 15.51 4.82
N SER A 137 -3.65 16.52 3.99
CA SER A 137 -4.69 16.52 2.94
C SER A 137 -4.42 17.64 1.93
N THR A 138 -5.09 17.62 0.78
CA THR A 138 -5.10 18.80 -0.09
C THR A 138 -5.96 19.90 0.51
N ALA A 139 -5.72 21.15 0.12
CA ALA A 139 -6.58 22.26 0.52
C ALA A 139 -8.06 22.05 0.12
N LEU A 140 -8.30 21.45 -1.06
CA LEU A 140 -9.65 21.13 -1.52
C LEU A 140 -10.32 20.07 -0.64
N THR A 141 -9.58 19.03 -0.23
CA THR A 141 -10.07 18.04 0.72
C THR A 141 -10.45 18.68 2.06
N ALA A 142 -9.64 19.62 2.57
CA ALA A 142 -9.96 20.33 3.81
C ALA A 142 -11.22 21.21 3.69
N GLU A 143 -11.38 21.91 2.58
CA GLU A 143 -12.58 22.71 2.28
C GLU A 143 -13.84 21.83 2.24
N LEU A 144 -13.78 20.69 1.55
CA LEU A 144 -14.91 19.75 1.47
C LEU A 144 -15.21 19.08 2.81
N ALA A 145 -14.18 18.77 3.60
CA ALA A 145 -14.35 18.25 4.96
C ALA A 145 -15.18 19.24 5.81
N LYS A 146 -14.77 20.52 5.82
CA LYS A 146 -15.50 21.59 6.51
C LYS A 146 -16.95 21.71 6.04
N LYS A 147 -17.17 21.69 4.73
CA LYS A 147 -18.50 21.77 4.11
C LYS A 147 -19.41 20.62 4.54
N ASN A 148 -18.83 19.43 4.74
CA ASN A 148 -19.53 18.22 5.15
C ASN A 148 -19.64 18.08 6.69
N GLY A 149 -19.19 19.06 7.46
CA GLY A 149 -19.31 19.08 8.92
C GLY A 149 -18.20 18.32 9.67
N TYR A 150 -17.13 17.92 8.99
CA TYR A 150 -15.94 17.36 9.62
C TYR A 150 -15.00 18.44 10.13
N GLU A 151 -14.18 18.11 11.11
CA GLU A 151 -13.02 18.93 11.45
C GLU A 151 -12.04 19.01 10.27
N GLU A 152 -11.44 20.18 10.08
CA GLU A 152 -10.52 20.40 8.97
C GLU A 152 -9.19 19.65 9.17
N PRO A 153 -8.72 18.86 8.19
CA PRO A 153 -7.34 18.41 8.08
C PRO A 153 -6.42 19.58 7.65
N LEU A 154 -5.12 19.33 7.55
CA LEU A 154 -4.08 20.37 7.43
C LEU A 154 -4.12 21.18 6.13
N GLY A 155 -4.68 20.65 5.04
CA GLY A 155 -4.67 21.30 3.73
C GLY A 155 -3.26 21.61 3.17
N ASP A 156 -2.24 20.86 3.60
CA ASP A 156 -0.83 21.12 3.35
C ASP A 156 -0.27 20.45 2.07
N LEU A 157 -1.04 19.55 1.45
CA LEU A 157 -0.63 18.83 0.24
C LEU A 157 -0.95 19.63 -1.03
N GLN A 158 0.06 19.73 -1.90
CA GLN A 158 -0.04 20.27 -3.26
C GLN A 158 -0.35 19.15 -4.27
N THR A 159 -0.48 19.51 -5.56
CA THR A 159 -0.70 18.55 -6.66
C THR A 159 0.28 17.39 -6.64
N VAL A 160 1.56 17.65 -6.34
CA VAL A 160 2.56 16.63 -6.01
C VAL A 160 3.23 17.05 -4.72
N THR A 161 3.26 16.17 -3.72
CA THR A 161 3.99 16.42 -2.47
C THR A 161 4.86 15.23 -2.12
N ASN A 162 6.16 15.47 -1.93
CA ASN A 162 7.11 14.45 -1.48
C ASN A 162 7.29 14.56 0.04
N LEU A 163 6.85 13.53 0.75
CA LEU A 163 6.93 13.39 2.20
C LEU A 163 8.02 12.39 2.58
N LYS A 164 8.56 12.57 3.78
CA LYS A 164 9.53 11.62 4.35
C LYS A 164 9.28 11.41 5.84
N PHE A 165 8.89 10.20 6.18
CA PHE A 165 8.63 9.77 7.55
C PHE A 165 9.74 8.82 7.99
N GLY A 166 10.74 9.34 8.70
CA GLY A 166 11.95 8.58 9.02
C GLY A 166 12.69 8.11 7.76
N ASN A 167 12.73 6.80 7.53
CA ASN A 167 13.31 6.17 6.35
C ASN A 167 12.31 5.92 5.20
N MET A 168 11.01 6.11 5.42
CA MET A 168 9.98 5.92 4.41
C MET A 168 9.82 7.19 3.57
N LYS A 169 9.89 7.05 2.25
CA LYS A 169 9.50 8.09 1.30
C LYS A 169 8.07 7.82 0.87
N VAL A 170 7.27 8.87 0.79
CA VAL A 170 5.88 8.80 0.34
C VAL A 170 5.66 9.97 -0.60
N GLU A 171 5.00 9.74 -1.73
CA GLU A 171 4.53 10.83 -2.57
C GLU A 171 3.01 10.81 -2.68
N THR A 172 2.39 11.97 -2.51
CA THR A 172 0.98 12.17 -2.83
C THR A 172 0.86 12.86 -4.19
N PHE A 173 -0.09 12.41 -5.02
CA PHE A 173 -0.35 13.00 -6.32
C PHE A 173 -1.85 13.21 -6.52
N TYR A 174 -2.24 14.41 -6.93
CA TYR A 174 -3.58 14.75 -7.39
C TYR A 174 -3.65 14.58 -8.93
N PRO A 175 -4.24 13.49 -9.44
CA PRO A 175 -4.30 13.22 -10.88
C PRO A 175 -5.44 13.96 -11.60
N GLY A 176 -6.28 14.71 -10.87
CA GLY A 176 -7.54 15.28 -11.35
C GLY A 176 -8.76 14.54 -10.81
N LYS A 177 -9.94 15.06 -11.15
CA LYS A 177 -11.24 14.54 -10.68
C LYS A 177 -11.49 13.11 -11.16
N GLY A 178 -12.12 12.30 -10.31
CA GLY A 178 -12.47 10.91 -10.59
C GLY A 178 -13.62 10.43 -9.71
N HIS A 179 -13.31 9.59 -8.72
CA HIS A 179 -14.27 9.17 -7.69
C HIS A 179 -14.82 10.37 -6.91
N THR A 180 -13.96 11.31 -6.56
CA THR A 180 -14.33 12.62 -6.02
C THR A 180 -13.59 13.73 -6.76
N GLU A 181 -13.94 14.99 -6.47
CA GLU A 181 -13.22 16.11 -7.05
C GLU A 181 -11.85 16.38 -6.42
N ASP A 182 -11.61 15.85 -5.23
CA ASP A 182 -10.41 16.06 -4.42
C ASP A 182 -9.52 14.81 -4.28
N ASN A 183 -9.87 13.70 -4.94
CA ASN A 183 -9.14 12.44 -4.78
C ASN A 183 -7.64 12.57 -5.10
N ILE A 184 -6.80 12.06 -4.22
CA ILE A 184 -5.36 11.88 -4.47
C ILE A 184 -4.98 10.39 -4.42
N VAL A 185 -3.83 10.07 -5.02
CA VAL A 185 -3.18 8.76 -4.88
C VAL A 185 -1.89 8.89 -4.06
N VAL A 186 -1.48 7.80 -3.41
CA VAL A 186 -0.27 7.73 -2.58
C VAL A 186 0.66 6.64 -3.12
N ARG A 187 1.95 6.93 -3.25
CA ARG A 187 2.99 6.03 -3.79
C ARG A 187 4.27 6.00 -2.97
#